data_AF-A0A932JQG9-F1
#
_entry.id   AF-A0A932JQG9-F1
#
_cell.length_a   1.000
_cell.length_b   1.000
_cell.length_c   1.000
_cell.angle_alpha   90.00
_cell.angle_beta   90.00
_cell.angle_gamma   90.00
#
_symmetry.space_group_name_H-M   'P 1'
#
loop_
_entity.id
_entity.type
_entity.pdbx_description
1 polymer ?
#
loop_
_entity_poly.entity_id
_entity_poly.type
_entity_poly.pdbx_seq_one_letter_code
_entity_poly.pdbx_strand_id
1 'polypeptide(L)'
;MAKVDRLLATLRGETPPEEAPPMSAAPGEAAVPSAEFEALKAKLASIEERLAQGAPPAMEEAPPTEEVPPALPALPAPEAPQAPTELALFLHTRVELLEKKLDMAQQEALRSGMLLREREDAQRRAQGEVEELFRSIRESQRAAAYDKTLRESASSSAQRVKELEARLALAELRMVPAEDVLRAVHSEEARAELTRRLEAQLGAAAAPPEPPAAGERPLPPVSGPGLPADQLAVVLGRVGDLEARLEESQKAREKERAEAVRRETELVREMSFSASRFERSGGAQLLVEAALEAVIECVRQRDTLQLEMSRLVSALKDEPQGSEAAVEMRGRLAAAHKRMSELQAELDKQLALVQAWVKRQMGET
;
A
#
# COMPACT_ATOMS: atom_id res chain seq x y z
N MET A 1 24.66 -0.72 13.65
CA MET A 1 25.15 -1.68 12.65
C MET A 1 24.56 -3.07 12.87
N ALA A 2 24.84 -3.77 13.98
CA ALA A 2 24.36 -5.14 14.23
C ALA A 2 22.84 -5.42 14.12
N LYS A 3 21.98 -4.40 14.36
CA LYS A 3 20.51 -4.54 14.20
C LYS A 3 20.04 -4.47 12.74
N VAL A 4 20.77 -3.73 11.90
CA VAL A 4 20.47 -3.60 10.46
C VAL A 4 20.90 -4.87 9.74
N ASP A 5 22.05 -5.42 10.10
CA ASP A 5 22.54 -6.69 9.55
C ASP A 5 21.60 -7.86 9.90
N ARG A 6 20.98 -7.83 11.08
CA ARG A 6 19.98 -8.83 11.51
C ARG A 6 18.69 -8.77 10.70
N LEU A 7 18.24 -7.57 10.33
CA LEU A 7 17.03 -7.37 9.52
C LEU A 7 17.28 -7.74 8.04
N LEU A 8 18.49 -7.48 7.54
CA LEU A 8 18.90 -7.88 6.19
C LEU A 8 19.06 -9.41 6.07
N ALA A 9 19.49 -10.10 7.13
CA ALA A 9 19.55 -11.56 7.16
C ALA A 9 18.15 -12.20 7.13
N THR A 10 17.18 -11.66 7.88
CA THR A 10 15.80 -12.16 7.87
C THR A 10 15.07 -11.92 6.53
N LEU A 11 15.41 -10.86 5.81
CA LEU A 11 14.84 -10.56 4.49
C LEU A 11 15.45 -11.43 3.36
N ARG A 12 16.61 -12.05 3.59
CA ARG A 12 17.28 -12.94 2.62
C ARG A 12 16.91 -14.42 2.78
N GLY A 13 16.06 -14.76 3.75
CA GLY A 13 15.56 -16.14 3.93
C GLY A 13 16.60 -17.12 4.47
N GLU A 14 17.72 -16.64 5.01
CA GLU A 14 18.71 -17.51 5.66
C GLU A 14 18.26 -17.82 7.09
N THR A 15 18.10 -19.11 7.39
CA THR A 15 17.79 -19.60 8.74
C THR A 15 18.96 -19.29 9.68
N PRO A 16 18.73 -18.56 10.79
CA PRO A 16 19.79 -18.27 11.75
C PRO A 16 20.24 -19.56 12.46
N PRO A 17 21.54 -19.71 12.80
CA PRO A 17 22.03 -20.89 13.50
C PRO A 17 21.45 -21.00 14.92
N GLU A 18 21.16 -22.24 15.28
CA GLU A 18 20.47 -22.71 16.48
C GLU A 18 21.39 -22.69 17.73
N GLU A 19 20.88 -22.03 18.79
CA GLU A 19 21.09 -22.10 20.24
C GLU A 19 22.43 -22.51 20.93
N ALA A 20 22.82 -21.72 21.95
CA ALA A 20 22.84 -22.10 23.40
C ALA A 20 23.15 -20.86 24.30
N PRO A 21 23.01 -20.91 25.65
CA PRO A 21 21.85 -20.49 26.46
C PRO A 21 22.17 -19.26 27.39
N PRO A 22 21.25 -18.81 28.27
CA PRO A 22 21.07 -17.40 28.63
C PRO A 22 21.96 -16.93 29.80
N MET A 23 22.44 -15.68 29.72
CA MET A 23 22.84 -14.94 30.90
C MET A 23 21.77 -13.92 31.28
N SER A 24 21.18 -14.20 32.44
CA SER A 24 20.42 -13.31 33.29
C SER A 24 21.21 -12.04 33.66
N ALA A 25 20.60 -10.87 33.45
CA ALA A 25 20.69 -9.73 34.37
C ALA A 25 19.61 -8.68 33.99
N ALA A 26 18.57 -8.64 34.83
CA ALA A 26 17.84 -7.51 35.38
C ALA A 26 17.54 -6.20 34.59
N PRO A 27 16.44 -5.52 34.96
CA PRO A 27 15.74 -4.54 34.15
C PRO A 27 16.35 -3.14 34.30
N GLY A 28 16.37 -2.40 33.19
CA GLY A 28 16.63 -0.97 33.18
C GLY A 28 15.51 -0.29 32.40
N GLU A 29 14.46 0.10 33.10
CA GLU A 29 13.55 1.14 32.65
C GLU A 29 14.38 2.37 32.28
N ALA A 30 14.43 2.70 30.99
CA ALA A 30 14.82 4.03 30.55
C ALA A 30 13.63 4.97 30.78
N ALA A 31 13.39 5.31 32.05
CA ALA A 31 12.66 6.52 32.40
C ALA A 31 13.56 7.71 32.04
N VAL A 32 13.23 8.36 30.93
CA VAL A 32 13.81 9.64 30.47
C VAL A 32 13.00 10.78 31.13
N PRO A 33 13.61 11.93 31.46
CA PRO A 33 13.51 12.51 32.80
C PRO A 33 12.39 13.56 32.94
N SER A 34 11.35 13.20 33.70
CA SER A 34 10.25 14.11 34.08
C SER A 34 10.74 15.38 34.79
N ALA A 35 11.82 15.28 35.57
CA ALA A 35 12.36 16.40 36.33
C ALA A 35 13.00 17.49 35.45
N GLU A 36 13.64 17.12 34.34
CA GLU A 36 14.24 18.10 33.42
C GLU A 36 13.16 18.81 32.58
N PHE A 37 12.10 18.08 32.24
CA PHE A 37 10.94 18.66 31.55
C PHE A 37 10.14 19.61 32.45
N GLU A 38 9.97 19.28 33.74
CA GLU A 38 9.37 20.18 34.72
C GLU A 38 10.24 21.41 35.00
N ALA A 39 11.57 21.24 35.06
CA ALA A 39 12.51 22.35 35.17
C ALA A 39 12.47 23.28 33.94
N LEU A 40 12.26 22.73 32.73
CA LEU A 40 12.09 23.51 31.51
C LEU A 40 10.75 24.23 31.47
N LYS A 41 9.66 23.61 31.93
CA LYS A 41 8.36 24.28 32.10
C LYS A 41 8.43 25.44 33.09
N ALA A 42 9.12 25.27 34.22
CA ALA A 42 9.31 26.34 35.19
C ALA A 42 10.12 27.52 34.63
N LYS A 43 11.15 27.24 33.80
CA LYS A 43 11.92 28.28 33.11
C LYS A 43 11.10 29.00 32.02
N LEU A 44 10.24 28.28 31.30
CA LEU A 44 9.32 28.87 30.33
C LEU A 44 8.31 29.80 31.03
N ALA A 45 7.71 29.35 32.14
CA ALA A 45 6.81 30.18 32.93
C ALA A 45 7.49 31.45 33.46
N SER A 46 8.74 31.37 33.93
CA SER A 46 9.47 32.56 34.40
C SER A 46 9.87 33.52 33.27
N ILE A 47 10.00 33.03 32.03
CA ILE A 47 10.27 33.85 30.85
C ILE A 47 8.98 34.52 30.38
N GLU A 48 7.86 33.81 30.40
CA GLU A 48 6.53 34.37 30.12
C GLU A 48 6.14 35.44 31.12
N GLU A 49 6.42 35.25 32.41
CA GLU A 49 6.17 36.24 33.45
C GLU A 49 7.06 37.49 33.29
N ARG A 50 8.32 37.32 32.86
CA ARG A 50 9.21 38.44 32.53
C ARG A 50 8.78 39.20 31.26
N LEU A 51 8.20 38.51 30.29
CA LEU A 51 7.62 39.13 29.10
C LEU A 51 6.33 39.88 29.43
N ALA A 52 5.49 39.33 30.32
CA ALA A 52 4.28 39.99 30.79
C ALA A 52 4.59 41.24 31.63
N GLN A 53 5.67 41.25 32.40
CA GLN A 53 6.14 42.42 33.17
C GLN A 53 6.86 43.46 32.30
N GLY A 54 7.30 43.10 31.09
CA GLY A 54 8.01 43.98 30.15
C GLY A 54 7.13 44.65 29.09
N ALA A 55 5.82 44.38 29.08
CA ALA A 55 4.89 45.01 28.14
C ALA A 55 4.50 46.42 28.63
N PRO A 56 4.75 47.50 27.87
CA PRO A 56 4.27 48.84 28.22
C PRO A 56 2.74 48.88 28.13
N PRO A 57 2.04 49.65 28.99
CA PRO A 57 0.59 49.76 28.92
C PRO A 57 0.18 50.41 27.59
N ALA A 58 -0.82 49.80 26.94
CA ALA A 58 -1.49 50.35 25.77
C ALA A 58 -2.06 51.72 26.13
N MET A 59 -1.52 52.78 25.52
CA MET A 59 -2.17 54.09 25.57
C MET A 59 -3.37 54.05 24.64
N GLU A 60 -4.55 54.21 25.23
CA GLU A 60 -5.81 54.51 24.54
C GLU A 60 -5.62 55.75 23.66
N GLU A 61 -5.94 55.62 22.37
CA GLU A 61 -6.12 56.73 21.46
C GLU A 61 -7.34 57.55 21.90
N ALA A 62 -7.10 58.73 22.45
CA ALA A 62 -8.06 59.82 22.49
C ALA A 62 -7.55 60.97 21.59
N PRO A 63 -8.40 61.62 20.77
CA PRO A 63 -7.95 62.59 19.79
C PRO A 63 -7.70 63.96 20.46
N PRO A 64 -6.66 64.71 20.10
CA PRO A 64 -6.57 66.10 20.50
C PRO A 64 -7.21 67.02 19.46
N THR A 65 -8.23 67.73 19.92
CA THR A 65 -8.81 68.95 19.35
C THR A 65 -7.77 70.07 19.29
N GLU A 66 -7.93 70.96 18.31
CA GLU A 66 -7.18 72.21 18.12
C GLU A 66 -7.17 73.09 19.37
N GLU A 67 -6.00 73.64 19.72
CA GLU A 67 -5.83 75.00 20.28
C GLU A 67 -4.35 75.42 20.24
N VAL A 68 -4.10 76.68 19.87
CA VAL A 68 -2.81 77.37 19.68
C VAL A 68 -2.94 78.73 20.42
N PRO A 69 -1.90 79.40 20.97
CA PRO A 69 -0.71 79.06 21.80
C PRO A 69 -0.64 79.99 23.06
N PRO A 70 0.51 80.16 23.80
CA PRO A 70 1.55 81.09 23.33
C PRO A 70 3.02 80.68 23.60
N ALA A 71 3.86 81.08 22.63
CA ALA A 71 5.29 81.37 22.65
C ALA A 71 6.15 80.95 23.87
N LEU A 72 7.00 79.94 23.66
CA LEU A 72 8.23 79.74 24.42
C LEU A 72 9.43 80.41 23.70
N PRO A 73 10.40 80.96 24.44
CA PRO A 73 11.45 81.83 23.91
C PRO A 73 12.46 81.07 23.04
N ALA A 74 13.08 81.83 22.13
CA ALA A 74 14.03 81.39 21.12
C ALA A 74 15.13 80.44 21.66
N LEU A 75 15.22 79.26 21.04
CA LEU A 75 16.42 78.41 21.09
C LEU A 75 17.62 79.23 20.57
N PRO A 76 18.75 79.28 21.29
CA PRO A 76 19.97 79.88 20.75
C PRO A 76 20.48 79.06 19.55
N ALA A 77 21.11 79.78 18.62
CA ALA A 77 21.57 79.30 17.32
C ALA A 77 22.37 77.98 17.39
N PRO A 78 22.31 77.14 16.33
CA PRO A 78 23.08 75.91 16.26
C PRO A 78 24.59 76.23 16.26
N GLU A 79 25.30 75.81 17.30
CA GLU A 79 26.75 75.83 17.30
C GLU A 79 27.29 74.92 16.18
N ALA A 80 28.28 75.42 15.44
CA ALA A 80 28.98 74.72 14.39
C ALA A 80 29.52 73.36 14.88
N PRO A 81 29.64 72.34 14.00
CA PRO A 81 29.99 70.98 14.42
C PRO A 81 31.35 70.98 15.13
N GLN A 82 31.33 70.75 16.44
CA GLN A 82 32.54 70.47 17.20
C GLN A 82 33.20 69.24 16.56
N ALA A 83 34.50 69.32 16.29
CA ALA A 83 35.26 68.19 15.77
C ALA A 83 34.98 66.99 16.70
N PRO A 84 34.63 65.81 16.15
CA PRO A 84 34.24 64.67 16.96
C PRO A 84 35.38 64.39 17.93
N THR A 85 35.08 64.47 19.22
CA THR A 85 36.02 64.09 20.28
C THR A 85 36.48 62.66 20.02
N GLU A 86 37.69 62.29 20.45
CA GLU A 86 38.25 60.94 20.21
C GLU A 86 37.32 59.82 20.66
N LEU A 87 36.52 60.07 21.71
CA LEU A 87 35.45 59.19 22.18
C LEU A 87 34.31 59.03 21.15
N ALA A 88 33.90 60.10 20.46
CA ALA A 88 32.90 60.03 19.40
C ALA A 88 33.43 59.24 18.19
N LEU A 89 34.70 59.39 17.83
CA LEU A 89 35.34 58.57 16.78
C LEU A 89 35.45 57.10 17.19
N PHE A 90 35.78 56.81 18.45
CA PHE A 90 35.81 55.44 18.99
C PHE A 90 34.42 54.79 19.02
N LEU A 91 33.39 55.54 19.44
CA LEU A 91 32.02 55.04 19.42
C LEU A 91 31.53 54.83 17.98
N HIS A 92 31.84 55.73 17.06
CA HIS A 92 31.49 55.61 15.65
C HIS A 92 32.14 54.36 15.02
N THR A 93 33.45 54.18 15.19
CA THR A 93 34.16 52.98 14.69
C THR A 93 33.64 51.69 15.32
N ARG A 94 33.25 51.71 16.61
CA ARG A 94 32.63 50.55 17.27
C ARG A 94 31.24 50.25 16.72
N VAL A 95 30.44 51.29 16.43
CA VAL A 95 29.12 51.15 15.79
C VAL A 95 29.29 50.57 14.37
N GLU A 96 30.22 51.11 13.57
CA GLU A 96 30.52 50.57 12.22
C GLU A 96 30.96 49.09 12.25
N LEU A 97 31.75 48.69 13.25
CA LEU A 97 32.14 47.29 13.44
C LEU A 97 30.97 46.40 13.85
N LEU A 98 30.04 46.92 14.64
CA LEU A 98 28.82 46.19 15.01
C LEU A 98 27.86 46.06 13.82
N GLU A 99 27.71 47.11 13.02
CA GLU A 99 26.92 47.09 11.77
C GLU A 99 27.50 46.06 10.79
N LYS A 100 28.81 46.07 10.54
CA LYS A 100 29.46 45.05 9.69
C LYS A 100 29.27 43.62 10.21
N LYS A 101 29.30 43.41 11.54
CA LYS A 101 29.05 42.09 12.14
C LYS A 101 27.58 41.67 11.99
N LEU A 102 26.65 42.61 12.15
CA LEU A 102 25.23 42.38 11.95
C LEU A 102 24.95 42.01 10.48
N ASP A 103 25.54 42.73 9.52
CA ASP A 103 25.41 42.43 8.10
C ASP A 103 25.95 41.05 7.74
N MET A 104 27.12 40.66 8.27
CA MET A 104 27.67 39.31 8.07
C MET A 104 26.75 38.24 8.67
N ALA A 105 26.24 38.44 9.88
CA ALA A 105 25.31 37.50 10.52
C ALA A 105 24.00 37.37 9.74
N GLN A 106 23.47 38.48 9.20
CA GLN A 106 22.28 38.46 8.35
C GLN A 106 22.54 37.72 7.02
N GLN A 107 23.69 37.94 6.39
CA GLN A 107 24.07 37.23 5.17
C GLN A 107 24.25 35.72 5.42
N GLU A 108 24.86 35.34 6.55
CA GLU A 108 24.97 33.94 6.96
C GLU A 108 23.60 33.32 7.26
N ALA A 109 22.69 34.05 7.91
CA ALA A 109 21.32 33.60 8.15
C ALA A 109 20.58 33.36 6.82
N LEU A 110 20.68 34.28 5.86
CA LEU A 110 20.07 34.12 4.53
C LEU A 110 20.64 32.91 3.77
N ARG A 111 21.96 32.69 3.82
CA ARG A 111 22.60 31.51 3.22
C ARG A 111 22.11 30.21 3.87
N SER A 112 22.05 30.18 5.21
CA SER A 112 21.55 29.02 5.94
C SER A 112 20.07 28.73 5.62
N GLY A 113 19.26 29.78 5.47
CA GLY A 113 17.86 29.66 5.07
C GLY A 113 17.68 29.09 3.66
N MET A 114 18.54 29.48 2.70
CA MET A 114 18.54 28.89 1.36
C MET A 114 18.92 27.40 1.40
N LEU A 115 19.96 27.03 2.16
CA LEU A 115 20.36 25.62 2.30
C LEU A 115 19.29 24.75 2.97
N LEU A 116 18.53 25.31 3.93
CA LEU A 116 17.40 24.60 4.53
C LEU A 116 16.30 24.34 3.52
N ARG A 117 15.94 25.33 2.68
CA ARG A 117 14.96 25.16 1.60
C ARG A 117 15.41 24.11 0.58
N GLU A 118 16.67 24.13 0.18
CA GLU A 118 17.22 23.12 -0.72
C GLU A 118 17.15 21.71 -0.13
N ARG A 119 17.36 21.56 1.18
CA ARG A 119 17.18 20.29 1.89
C ARG A 119 15.73 19.85 1.94
N GLU A 120 14.80 20.77 2.21
CA GLU A 120 13.36 20.48 2.20
C GLU A 120 12.89 20.04 0.80
N ASP A 121 13.34 20.72 -0.25
CA ASP A 121 13.01 20.35 -1.63
C ASP A 121 13.63 19.01 -2.03
N ALA A 122 14.87 18.74 -1.61
CA ALA A 122 15.50 17.43 -1.80
C ALA A 122 14.74 16.32 -1.05
N GLN A 123 14.26 16.61 0.16
CA GLN A 123 13.44 15.67 0.94
C GLN A 123 12.10 15.40 0.26
N ARG A 124 11.43 16.42 -0.28
CA ARG A 124 10.19 16.26 -1.05
C ARG A 124 10.40 15.44 -2.31
N ARG A 125 11.50 15.66 -3.03
CA ARG A 125 11.86 14.84 -4.21
C ARG A 125 12.11 13.38 -3.82
N ALA A 126 12.87 13.15 -2.75
CA ALA A 126 13.11 11.80 -2.25
C ALA A 126 11.81 11.11 -1.82
N GLN A 127 10.86 11.83 -1.21
CA GLN A 127 9.53 11.31 -0.89
C GLN A 127 8.76 10.93 -2.16
N GLY A 128 8.77 11.80 -3.18
CA GLY A 128 8.15 11.51 -4.49
C GLY A 128 8.76 10.28 -5.17
N GLU A 129 10.09 10.14 -5.17
CA GLU A 129 10.78 8.96 -5.71
C GLU A 129 10.39 7.68 -4.97
N VAL A 130 10.25 7.75 -3.64
CA VAL A 130 9.80 6.61 -2.83
C VAL A 130 8.35 6.23 -3.17
N GLU A 131 7.44 7.19 -3.34
CA GLU A 131 6.07 6.94 -3.76
C GLU A 131 5.98 6.32 -5.16
N GLU A 132 6.81 6.79 -6.10
CA GLU A 132 6.93 6.21 -7.44
C GLU A 132 7.43 4.75 -7.39
N LEU A 133 8.43 4.47 -6.54
CA LEU A 133 8.89 3.10 -6.31
C LEU A 133 7.77 2.23 -5.74
N PHE A 134 7.00 2.71 -4.76
CA PHE A 134 5.85 1.96 -4.24
C PHE A 134 4.77 1.73 -5.30
N ARG A 135 4.51 2.72 -6.16
CA ARG A 135 3.57 2.58 -7.29
C ARG A 135 4.05 1.50 -8.26
N SER A 136 5.32 1.55 -8.66
CA SER A 136 5.96 0.54 -9.52
C SER A 136 5.95 -0.86 -8.92
N ILE A 137 6.23 -0.99 -7.61
CA ILE A 137 6.14 -2.27 -6.90
C ILE A 137 4.70 -2.80 -6.92
N ARG A 138 3.69 -1.96 -6.67
CA ARG A 138 2.29 -2.39 -6.73
C ARG A 138 1.89 -2.80 -8.15
N GLU A 139 2.34 -2.09 -9.18
CA GLU A 139 2.08 -2.44 -10.57
C GLU A 139 2.76 -3.76 -10.97
N SER A 140 4.02 -3.97 -10.59
CA SER A 140 4.71 -5.25 -10.83
C SER A 140 4.05 -6.41 -10.09
N GLN A 141 3.54 -6.21 -8.87
CA GLN A 141 2.77 -7.22 -8.14
C GLN A 141 1.45 -7.57 -8.85
N ARG A 142 0.75 -6.56 -9.39
CA ARG A 142 -0.46 -6.81 -10.20
C ARG A 142 -0.11 -7.59 -11.47
N ALA A 143 0.94 -7.20 -12.18
CA ALA A 143 1.40 -7.92 -13.37
C ALA A 143 1.76 -9.38 -13.05
N ALA A 144 2.47 -9.61 -11.95
CA ALA A 144 2.81 -10.96 -11.48
C ALA A 144 1.56 -11.79 -11.10
N ALA A 145 0.55 -11.16 -10.51
CA ALA A 145 -0.72 -11.81 -10.21
C ALA A 145 -1.48 -12.19 -11.49
N TYR A 146 -1.52 -11.31 -12.49
CA TYR A 146 -2.10 -11.61 -13.81
C TYR A 146 -1.32 -12.72 -14.54
N ASP A 147 0.00 -12.71 -14.49
CA ASP A 147 0.81 -13.79 -15.06
C ASP A 147 0.53 -15.13 -14.39
N LYS A 148 0.33 -15.15 -13.08
CA LYS A 148 -0.04 -16.35 -12.35
C LYS A 148 -1.38 -16.90 -12.82
N THR A 149 -2.41 -16.06 -12.91
CA THR A 149 -3.73 -16.50 -13.39
C THR A 149 -3.70 -16.94 -14.85
N LEU A 150 -2.90 -16.29 -15.70
CA LEU A 150 -2.67 -16.72 -17.08
C LEU A 150 -1.99 -18.11 -17.14
N ARG A 151 -0.94 -18.36 -16.34
CA ARG A 151 -0.32 -19.69 -16.28
C ARG A 151 -1.28 -20.76 -15.78
N GLU A 152 -2.09 -20.46 -14.76
CA GLU A 152 -3.12 -21.36 -14.26
C GLU A 152 -4.15 -21.67 -15.35
N SER A 153 -4.68 -20.66 -16.04
CA SER A 153 -5.62 -20.85 -17.15
C SER A 153 -5.01 -21.66 -18.30
N ALA A 154 -3.75 -21.39 -18.68
CA ALA A 154 -3.02 -22.14 -19.70
C ALA A 154 -2.78 -23.60 -19.29
N SER A 155 -2.47 -23.85 -18.02
CA SER A 155 -2.33 -25.22 -17.51
C SER A 155 -3.67 -25.96 -17.53
N SER A 156 -4.77 -25.28 -17.19
CA SER A 156 -6.11 -25.85 -17.22
C SER A 156 -6.59 -26.15 -18.64
N SER A 157 -6.29 -25.29 -19.61
CA SER A 157 -6.62 -25.51 -21.01
C SER A 157 -5.78 -26.62 -21.62
N ALA A 158 -4.49 -26.70 -21.29
CA ALA A 158 -3.63 -27.82 -21.68
C ALA A 158 -4.13 -29.17 -21.13
N GLN A 159 -4.61 -29.20 -19.88
CA GLN A 159 -5.23 -30.40 -19.31
C GLN A 159 -6.51 -30.78 -20.06
N ARG A 160 -7.37 -29.82 -20.39
CA ARG A 160 -8.58 -30.07 -21.19
C ARG A 160 -8.26 -30.60 -22.58
N VAL A 161 -7.23 -30.07 -23.23
CA VAL A 161 -6.77 -30.58 -24.53
C VAL A 161 -6.33 -32.03 -24.41
N LYS A 162 -5.51 -32.36 -23.40
CA LYS A 162 -5.10 -33.76 -23.16
C LYS A 162 -6.29 -34.68 -22.88
N GLU A 163 -7.29 -34.21 -22.13
CA GLU A 163 -8.50 -34.98 -21.88
C GLU A 163 -9.31 -35.20 -23.17
N LEU A 164 -9.43 -34.17 -24.01
CA LEU A 164 -10.11 -34.28 -25.30
C LEU A 164 -9.35 -35.18 -26.27
N GLU A 165 -8.03 -35.12 -26.31
CA GLU A 165 -7.17 -36.02 -27.06
C GLU A 165 -7.36 -37.48 -26.61
N ALA A 166 -7.40 -37.74 -25.30
CA ALA A 166 -7.67 -39.07 -24.77
C ALA A 166 -9.08 -39.57 -25.14
N ARG A 167 -10.09 -38.70 -25.07
CA ARG A 167 -11.47 -39.02 -25.49
C ARG A 167 -11.55 -39.30 -26.99
N LEU A 168 -10.81 -38.55 -27.81
CA LEU A 168 -10.73 -38.74 -29.25
C LEU A 168 -10.03 -40.06 -29.59
N ALA A 169 -8.91 -40.37 -28.94
CA ALA A 169 -8.24 -41.67 -29.10
C ALA A 169 -9.17 -42.84 -28.73
N LEU A 170 -9.93 -42.71 -27.63
CA LEU A 170 -10.96 -43.70 -27.26
C LEU A 170 -12.11 -43.79 -28.29
N ALA A 171 -12.49 -42.68 -28.93
CA ALA A 171 -13.51 -42.65 -29.96
C ALA A 171 -13.01 -43.27 -31.27
N GLU A 172 -11.76 -43.00 -31.67
CA GLU A 172 -11.09 -43.61 -32.82
C GLU A 172 -10.94 -45.13 -32.64
N LEU A 173 -10.62 -45.58 -31.43
CA LEU A 173 -10.59 -47.02 -31.09
C LEU A 173 -11.97 -47.68 -31.06
N ARG A 174 -13.05 -46.92 -30.85
CA ARG A 174 -14.44 -47.40 -30.91
C ARG A 174 -15.05 -47.33 -32.31
N MET A 175 -14.41 -46.62 -33.23
CA MET A 175 -14.84 -46.52 -34.61
C MET A 175 -14.41 -47.79 -35.37
N VAL A 176 -15.31 -48.75 -35.47
CA VAL A 176 -15.13 -49.90 -36.36
C VAL A 176 -15.32 -49.42 -37.80
N PRO A 177 -14.36 -49.66 -38.73
CA PRO A 177 -14.56 -49.35 -40.13
C PRO A 177 -15.84 -50.02 -40.65
N ALA A 178 -16.67 -49.28 -41.38
CA ALA A 178 -17.95 -49.79 -41.89
C ALA A 178 -17.76 -51.05 -42.75
N GLU A 179 -16.62 -51.16 -43.44
CA GLU A 179 -16.25 -52.31 -44.26
C GLU A 179 -16.09 -53.61 -43.44
N ASP A 180 -15.58 -53.51 -42.20
CA ASP A 180 -15.38 -54.67 -41.33
C ASP A 180 -16.70 -55.15 -40.73
N VAL A 181 -17.59 -54.22 -40.35
CA VAL A 181 -18.96 -54.55 -39.92
C VAL A 181 -19.71 -55.24 -41.06
N LEU A 182 -19.56 -54.75 -42.30
CA LEU A 182 -20.19 -55.35 -43.47
C LEU A 182 -19.64 -56.76 -43.74
N ARG A 183 -18.33 -57.02 -43.63
CA ARG A 183 -17.78 -58.38 -43.76
C ARG A 183 -18.25 -59.33 -42.66
N ALA A 184 -18.35 -58.86 -41.42
CA ALA A 184 -18.83 -59.65 -40.29
C ALA A 184 -20.32 -60.01 -40.39
N VAL A 185 -21.16 -59.17 -41.00
CA VAL A 185 -22.58 -59.53 -41.19
C VAL A 185 -22.76 -60.77 -42.06
N HIS A 186 -21.83 -61.07 -42.97
CA HIS A 186 -21.97 -62.12 -43.99
C HIS A 186 -21.44 -63.52 -43.57
N SER A 187 -20.67 -63.66 -42.48
CA SER A 187 -20.19 -64.97 -42.01
C SER A 187 -19.94 -65.01 -40.50
N GLU A 188 -20.21 -66.14 -39.85
CA GLU A 188 -20.02 -66.30 -38.40
C GLU A 188 -18.54 -66.25 -37.97
N GLU A 189 -17.64 -66.74 -38.82
CA GLU A 189 -16.20 -66.70 -38.59
C GLU A 189 -15.65 -65.26 -38.60
N ALA A 190 -16.12 -64.41 -39.53
CA ALA A 190 -15.75 -63.00 -39.57
C ALA A 190 -16.31 -62.21 -38.37
N ARG A 191 -17.44 -62.64 -37.77
CA ARG A 191 -17.94 -62.04 -36.52
C ARG A 191 -17.01 -62.34 -35.36
N ALA A 192 -16.57 -63.58 -35.23
CA ALA A 192 -15.65 -64.02 -34.17
C ALA A 192 -14.29 -63.30 -34.27
N GLU A 193 -13.76 -63.13 -35.48
CA GLU A 193 -12.53 -62.37 -35.70
C GLU A 193 -12.67 -60.88 -35.37
N LEU A 194 -13.82 -60.27 -35.71
CA LEU A 194 -14.08 -58.88 -35.41
C LEU A 194 -14.22 -58.66 -33.89
N THR A 195 -14.95 -59.53 -33.17
CA THR A 195 -15.01 -59.48 -31.70
C THR A 195 -13.65 -59.65 -31.05
N ARG A 196 -12.82 -60.58 -31.52
CA ARG A 196 -11.46 -60.79 -30.98
C ARG A 196 -10.55 -59.59 -31.19
N ARG A 197 -10.69 -58.90 -32.34
CA ARG A 197 -9.94 -57.66 -32.63
C ARG A 197 -10.41 -56.49 -31.77
N LEU A 198 -11.72 -56.35 -31.55
CA LEU A 198 -12.27 -55.33 -30.65
C LEU A 198 -11.84 -55.56 -29.20
N GLU A 199 -11.84 -56.79 -28.73
CA GLU A 199 -11.35 -57.14 -27.38
C GLU A 199 -9.86 -56.85 -27.24
N ALA A 200 -9.05 -57.13 -28.26
CA ALA A 200 -7.62 -56.81 -28.26
C ALA A 200 -7.37 -55.29 -28.28
N GLN A 201 -8.16 -54.52 -29.03
CA GLN A 201 -8.07 -53.05 -29.07
C GLN A 201 -8.53 -52.39 -27.77
N LEU A 202 -9.57 -52.92 -27.12
CA LEU A 202 -10.01 -52.51 -25.78
C LEU A 202 -8.97 -52.86 -24.69
N GLY A 203 -8.31 -54.02 -24.81
CA GLY A 203 -7.22 -54.41 -23.91
C GLY A 203 -5.99 -53.49 -24.01
N ALA A 204 -5.65 -53.04 -25.22
CA ALA A 204 -4.57 -52.08 -25.43
C ALA A 204 -4.92 -50.67 -24.93
N ALA A 205 -6.20 -50.28 -24.95
CA ALA A 205 -6.69 -48.98 -24.49
C ALA A 205 -6.72 -48.84 -22.95
N ALA A 206 -6.75 -49.94 -22.21
CA ALA A 206 -6.74 -49.96 -20.74
C ALA A 206 -5.33 -49.78 -20.14
N ALA A 207 -4.29 -49.82 -20.96
CA ALA A 207 -2.92 -49.52 -20.53
C ALA A 207 -2.72 -47.99 -20.43
N PRO A 208 -2.17 -47.47 -19.32
CA PRO A 208 -1.93 -46.04 -19.17
C PRO A 208 -0.95 -45.54 -20.24
N PRO A 209 -1.17 -44.33 -20.82
CA PRO A 209 -0.28 -43.81 -21.84
C PRO A 209 1.09 -43.49 -21.24
N GLU A 210 2.14 -44.14 -21.74
CA GLU A 210 3.51 -43.68 -21.52
C GLU A 210 3.70 -42.28 -22.14
N PRO A 211 4.42 -41.37 -21.48
CA PRO A 211 4.68 -40.05 -22.02
C PRO A 211 5.51 -40.17 -23.31
N PRO A 212 5.15 -39.47 -24.40
CA PRO A 212 5.97 -39.51 -25.61
C PRO A 212 7.33 -38.87 -25.30
N ALA A 213 8.39 -39.65 -25.51
CA ALA A 213 9.74 -39.12 -25.57
C ALA A 213 9.80 -38.01 -26.61
N ALA A 214 10.42 -36.89 -26.24
CA ALA A 214 10.78 -35.80 -27.14
C ALA A 214 11.76 -36.35 -28.19
N GLY A 215 11.21 -36.85 -29.31
CA GLY A 215 11.93 -37.40 -30.43
C GLY A 215 11.43 -36.76 -31.71
N GLU A 216 12.16 -35.72 -32.11
CA GLU A 216 12.37 -35.24 -33.48
C GLU A 216 11.46 -35.87 -34.55
N ARG A 217 10.44 -35.12 -34.98
CA ARG A 217 9.87 -35.32 -36.31
C ARG A 217 10.98 -35.02 -37.33
N PRO A 218 11.38 -35.97 -38.20
CA PRO A 218 12.29 -35.64 -39.27
C PRO A 218 11.54 -34.77 -40.28
N LEU A 219 11.94 -33.51 -40.38
CA LEU A 219 11.59 -32.68 -41.53
C LEU A 219 12.25 -33.30 -42.77
N PRO A 220 11.54 -33.41 -43.91
CA PRO A 220 12.15 -33.95 -45.13
C PRO A 220 13.27 -33.01 -45.62
N PRO A 221 14.32 -33.56 -46.25
CA PRO A 221 15.46 -32.78 -46.72
C PRO A 221 15.04 -31.86 -47.87
N VAL A 222 15.20 -30.56 -47.69
CA VAL A 222 15.10 -29.57 -48.78
C VAL A 222 16.49 -29.44 -49.39
N SER A 223 16.72 -30.10 -50.52
CA SER A 223 17.88 -29.87 -51.39
C SER A 223 17.54 -30.26 -52.83
N GLY A 224 17.35 -29.28 -53.71
CA GLY A 224 17.16 -29.48 -55.16
C GLY A 224 16.46 -28.30 -55.85
N PRO A 225 16.79 -27.99 -57.13
CA PRO A 225 16.79 -26.65 -57.70
C PRO A 225 15.40 -26.13 -58.08
N GLY A 226 15.18 -24.82 -57.92
CA GLY A 226 14.10 -24.03 -58.53
C GLY A 226 12.70 -24.65 -58.44
N LEU A 227 11.92 -24.27 -57.42
CA LEU A 227 10.50 -24.58 -57.35
C LEU A 227 9.84 -24.27 -58.72
N PRO A 228 9.16 -25.24 -59.37
CA PRO A 228 8.47 -24.99 -60.63
C PRO A 228 7.48 -23.84 -60.45
N ALA A 229 7.27 -23.02 -61.49
CA ALA A 229 6.48 -21.78 -61.41
C ALA A 229 5.09 -21.97 -60.76
N ASP A 230 4.49 -23.15 -60.97
CA ASP A 230 3.21 -23.53 -60.38
C ASP A 230 3.27 -23.68 -58.85
N GLN A 231 4.38 -24.16 -58.29
CA GLN A 231 4.58 -24.25 -56.83
C GLN A 231 4.88 -22.88 -56.22
N LEU A 232 5.57 -21.99 -56.93
CA LEU A 232 5.76 -20.60 -56.50
C LEU A 232 4.44 -19.83 -56.47
N ALA A 233 3.55 -20.03 -57.43
CA ALA A 233 2.22 -19.42 -57.42
C ALA A 233 1.37 -19.86 -56.21
N VAL A 234 1.44 -21.15 -55.85
CA VAL A 234 0.75 -21.68 -54.65
C VAL A 234 1.36 -21.13 -53.37
N VAL A 235 2.68 -21.00 -53.29
CA VAL A 235 3.36 -20.41 -52.11
C VAL A 235 3.04 -18.92 -51.99
N LEU A 236 3.05 -18.16 -53.08
CA LEU A 236 2.69 -16.73 -53.09
C LEU A 236 1.22 -16.51 -52.73
N GLY A 237 0.30 -17.36 -53.22
CA GLY A 237 -1.11 -17.32 -52.81
C GLY A 237 -1.28 -17.57 -51.31
N ARG A 238 -0.56 -18.54 -50.75
CA ARG A 238 -0.55 -18.81 -49.30
C ARG A 238 0.08 -17.67 -48.50
N VAL A 239 1.10 -16.99 -49.02
CA VAL A 239 1.68 -15.80 -48.38
C VAL A 239 0.65 -14.67 -48.38
N GLY A 240 -0.07 -14.44 -49.47
CA GLY A 240 -1.17 -13.47 -49.52
C GLY A 240 -2.31 -13.78 -48.55
N ASP A 241 -2.69 -15.06 -48.42
CA ASP A 241 -3.68 -15.49 -47.44
C ASP A 241 -3.19 -15.29 -45.99
N LEU A 242 -1.90 -15.50 -45.74
CA LEU A 242 -1.28 -15.28 -44.43
C LEU A 242 -1.16 -13.79 -44.09
N GLU A 243 -0.84 -12.94 -45.06
CA GLU A 243 -0.81 -11.48 -44.92
C GLU A 243 -2.22 -10.94 -44.63
N ALA A 244 -3.23 -11.41 -45.37
CA ALA A 244 -4.63 -11.05 -45.12
C ALA A 244 -5.09 -11.47 -43.71
N ARG A 245 -4.76 -12.68 -43.26
CA ARG A 245 -5.05 -13.15 -41.89
C ARG A 245 -4.29 -12.35 -40.83
N LEU A 246 -3.07 -11.92 -41.12
CA LEU A 246 -2.27 -11.11 -40.21
C LEU A 246 -2.88 -9.72 -40.07
N GLU A 247 -3.31 -9.08 -41.16
CA GLU A 247 -4.04 -7.82 -41.13
C GLU A 247 -5.38 -7.93 -40.40
N GLU A 248 -6.15 -9.00 -40.63
CA GLU A 248 -7.40 -9.26 -39.90
C GLU A 248 -7.14 -9.43 -38.40
N SER A 249 -6.07 -10.14 -38.02
CA SER A 249 -5.68 -10.29 -36.61
C SER A 249 -5.22 -8.97 -35.98
N GLN A 250 -4.55 -8.10 -36.73
CA GLN A 250 -4.16 -6.77 -36.27
C GLN A 250 -5.39 -5.87 -36.06
N LYS A 251 -6.30 -5.84 -37.03
CA LYS A 251 -7.57 -5.10 -36.93
C LYS A 251 -8.43 -5.61 -35.77
N ALA A 252 -8.43 -6.92 -35.50
CA ALA A 252 -9.12 -7.50 -34.35
C ALA A 252 -8.49 -7.03 -33.03
N ARG A 253 -7.16 -7.06 -32.90
CA ARG A 253 -6.43 -6.57 -31.72
C ARG A 253 -6.65 -5.07 -31.49
N GLU A 254 -6.71 -4.27 -32.55
CA GLU A 254 -7.02 -2.84 -32.45
C GLU A 254 -8.43 -2.57 -31.96
N LYS A 255 -9.42 -3.34 -32.44
CA LYS A 255 -10.79 -3.28 -31.95
C LYS A 255 -10.89 -3.68 -30.47
N GLU A 256 -10.23 -4.77 -30.07
CA GLU A 256 -10.18 -5.20 -28.67
C GLU A 256 -9.55 -4.14 -27.76
N ARG A 257 -8.46 -3.50 -28.20
CA ARG A 257 -7.84 -2.39 -27.47
C ARG A 257 -8.78 -1.17 -27.36
N ALA A 258 -9.45 -0.82 -28.46
CA ALA A 258 -10.40 0.29 -28.45
C ALA A 258 -11.61 0.02 -27.53
N GLU A 259 -12.11 -1.22 -27.51
CA GLU A 259 -13.16 -1.65 -26.58
C GLU A 259 -12.69 -1.67 -25.13
N ALA A 260 -11.46 -2.12 -24.86
CA ALA A 260 -10.87 -2.08 -23.52
C ALA A 260 -10.77 -0.63 -23.01
N VAL A 261 -10.26 0.29 -23.83
CA VAL A 261 -10.20 1.72 -23.50
C VAL A 261 -11.59 2.29 -23.25
N ARG A 262 -12.60 1.94 -24.06
CA ARG A 262 -13.98 2.38 -23.82
C ARG A 262 -14.52 1.89 -22.47
N ARG A 263 -14.36 0.60 -22.15
CA ARG A 263 -14.76 0.04 -20.85
C ARG A 263 -14.05 0.70 -19.68
N GLU A 264 -12.76 0.97 -19.81
CA GLU A 264 -11.99 1.69 -18.78
C GLU A 264 -12.53 3.12 -18.59
N THR A 265 -12.81 3.83 -19.68
CA THR A 265 -13.38 5.20 -19.59
C THR A 265 -14.79 5.20 -19.00
N GLU A 266 -15.61 4.19 -19.29
CA GLU A 266 -16.93 4.02 -18.69
C GLU A 266 -16.82 3.74 -17.19
N LEU A 267 -15.94 2.83 -16.77
CA LEU A 267 -15.68 2.53 -15.36
C LEU A 267 -15.19 3.76 -14.60
N VAL A 268 -14.26 4.53 -15.16
CA VAL A 268 -13.77 5.77 -14.52
C VAL A 268 -14.90 6.78 -14.37
N ARG A 269 -15.78 6.92 -15.38
CA ARG A 269 -16.96 7.79 -15.30
C ARG A 269 -17.92 7.32 -14.22
N GLU A 270 -18.24 6.03 -14.16
CA GLU A 270 -19.11 5.45 -13.13
C GLU A 270 -18.53 5.61 -11.73
N MET A 271 -17.22 5.39 -11.57
CA MET A 271 -16.50 5.66 -10.33
C MET A 271 -16.54 7.13 -9.93
N SER A 272 -16.33 8.05 -10.88
CA SER A 272 -16.39 9.49 -10.60
C SER A 272 -17.81 9.94 -10.23
N PHE A 273 -18.83 9.36 -10.86
CA PHE A 273 -20.24 9.64 -10.59
C PHE A 273 -20.65 9.11 -9.22
N SER A 274 -20.24 7.89 -8.89
CA SER A 274 -20.50 7.30 -7.57
C SER A 274 -19.75 8.03 -6.45
N ALA A 275 -18.49 8.43 -6.67
CA ALA A 275 -17.75 9.27 -5.74
C ALA A 275 -18.45 10.62 -5.52
N SER A 276 -18.88 11.29 -6.59
CA SER A 276 -19.62 12.56 -6.51
C SER A 276 -20.95 12.39 -5.78
N ARG A 277 -21.66 11.28 -6.01
CA ARG A 277 -22.92 10.96 -5.31
C ARG A 277 -22.67 10.72 -3.82
N PHE A 278 -21.61 10.00 -3.48
CA PHE A 278 -21.19 9.75 -2.11
C PHE A 278 -20.85 11.05 -1.38
N GLU A 279 -20.08 11.95 -2.01
CA GLU A 279 -19.78 13.28 -1.47
C GLU A 279 -21.06 14.10 -1.24
N ARG A 280 -22.00 14.10 -2.19
CA ARG A 280 -23.29 14.79 -2.03
C ARG A 280 -24.15 14.22 -0.90
N SER A 281 -24.05 12.93 -0.61
CA SER A 281 -24.78 12.31 0.50
C SER A 281 -24.15 12.59 1.86
N GLY A 282 -23.08 13.37 1.97
CA GLY A 282 -22.36 13.69 3.21
C GLY A 282 -20.96 13.05 3.31
N GLY A 283 -20.56 12.31 2.27
CA GLY A 283 -19.19 11.92 2.00
C GLY A 283 -18.48 11.17 3.13
N ALA A 284 -17.16 11.32 3.17
CA ALA A 284 -16.32 10.69 4.17
C ALA A 284 -16.59 11.20 5.60
N GLN A 285 -17.20 12.37 5.76
CA GLN A 285 -17.52 12.95 7.06
C GLN A 285 -18.61 12.13 7.77
N LEU A 286 -19.69 11.73 7.07
CA LEU A 286 -20.72 10.87 7.66
C LEU A 286 -20.20 9.50 8.09
N LEU A 287 -19.26 8.92 7.35
CA LEU A 287 -18.64 7.65 7.75
C LEU A 287 -17.83 7.81 9.04
N VAL A 288 -17.18 8.95 9.23
CA VAL A 288 -16.41 9.26 10.43
C VAL A 288 -17.33 9.55 11.60
N GLU A 289 -18.43 10.28 11.39
CA GLU A 289 -19.46 10.51 12.40
C GLU A 289 -20.07 9.18 12.87
N ALA A 290 -20.48 8.32 11.95
CA ALA A 290 -20.98 6.99 12.28
C ALA A 290 -19.92 6.12 13.00
N ALA A 291 -18.65 6.21 12.60
CA ALA A 291 -17.56 5.52 13.27
C ALA A 291 -17.34 6.05 14.70
N LEU A 292 -17.43 7.36 14.92
CA LEU A 292 -17.31 7.97 16.25
C LEU A 292 -18.49 7.59 17.15
N GLU A 293 -19.72 7.55 16.62
CA GLU A 293 -20.89 7.04 17.33
C GLU A 293 -20.69 5.58 17.73
N ALA A 294 -20.21 4.73 16.82
CA ALA A 294 -19.89 3.34 17.11
C ALA A 294 -18.78 3.20 18.17
N VAL A 295 -17.75 4.06 18.17
CA VAL A 295 -16.74 4.10 19.24
C VAL A 295 -17.38 4.43 20.58
N ILE A 296 -18.26 5.44 20.65
CA ILE A 296 -18.95 5.82 21.88
C ILE A 296 -19.78 4.65 22.41
N GLU A 297 -20.51 3.95 21.53
CA GLU A 297 -21.28 2.76 21.89
C GLU A 297 -20.39 1.63 22.39
N CYS A 298 -19.28 1.33 21.70
CA CYS A 298 -18.32 0.31 22.11
C CYS A 298 -17.70 0.62 23.48
N VAL A 299 -17.36 1.88 23.75
CA VAL A 299 -16.85 2.33 25.06
C VAL A 299 -17.91 2.13 26.14
N ARG A 300 -19.17 2.53 25.91
CA ARG A 300 -20.26 2.29 26.86
C ARG A 300 -20.44 0.80 27.16
N GLN A 301 -20.42 -0.05 26.13
CA GLN A 301 -20.55 -1.50 26.30
C GLN A 301 -19.36 -2.09 27.06
N ARG A 302 -18.13 -1.64 26.77
CA ARG A 302 -16.93 -2.04 27.50
C ARG A 302 -17.04 -1.68 28.98
N ASP A 303 -17.47 -0.46 29.29
CA ASP A 303 -17.60 0.00 30.68
C ASP A 303 -18.69 -0.81 31.42
N THR A 304 -19.81 -1.14 30.76
CA THR A 304 -20.82 -2.04 31.35
C THR A 304 -20.27 -3.44 31.64
N LEU A 305 -19.50 -4.02 30.71
CA LEU A 305 -18.87 -5.33 30.90
C LEU A 305 -17.80 -5.29 32.00
N GLN A 306 -17.05 -4.20 32.11
CA GLN A 306 -16.07 -4.03 33.17
C GLN A 306 -16.72 -3.95 34.55
N LEU A 307 -17.88 -3.27 34.65
CA LEU A 307 -18.68 -3.27 35.87
C LEU A 307 -19.23 -4.66 36.19
N GLU A 308 -19.74 -5.39 35.20
CA GLU A 308 -20.21 -6.77 35.39
C GLU A 308 -19.08 -7.70 35.84
N MET A 309 -17.91 -7.62 35.22
CA MET A 309 -16.74 -8.41 35.59
C MET A 309 -16.27 -8.07 37.00
N SER A 310 -16.21 -6.80 37.38
CA SER A 310 -15.82 -6.42 38.75
C SER A 310 -16.80 -6.96 39.80
N ARG A 311 -18.10 -6.96 39.49
CA ARG A 311 -19.15 -7.59 40.33
C ARG A 311 -19.01 -9.11 40.42
N LEU A 312 -18.75 -9.78 39.30
CA LEU A 312 -18.53 -11.23 39.28
C LEU A 312 -17.25 -11.62 40.04
N VAL A 313 -16.18 -10.84 39.91
CA VAL A 313 -14.94 -11.05 40.67
C VAL A 313 -15.16 -10.84 42.17
N SER A 314 -15.88 -9.80 42.59
CA SER A 314 -16.18 -9.59 44.00
C SER A 314 -17.03 -10.73 44.56
N ALA A 315 -18.08 -11.14 43.84
CA ALA A 315 -18.95 -12.22 44.28
C ALA A 315 -18.24 -13.59 44.31
N LEU A 316 -17.25 -13.81 43.44
CA LEU A 316 -16.40 -15.01 43.45
C LEU A 316 -15.45 -15.08 44.66
N LYS A 317 -15.12 -13.95 45.30
CA LYS A 317 -14.26 -13.93 46.50
C LYS A 317 -14.99 -14.43 47.74
N ASP A 318 -16.30 -14.23 47.79
CA ASP A 318 -17.14 -14.57 48.94
C ASP A 318 -17.70 -16.00 48.88
N GLU A 319 -17.57 -16.68 47.73
CA GLU A 319 -18.15 -18.00 47.46
C GLU A 319 -17.13 -19.15 47.71
N PRO A 320 -17.54 -20.27 48.34
CA PRO A 320 -16.64 -21.41 48.60
C PRO A 320 -16.15 -22.09 47.30
N GLN A 321 -14.87 -22.47 47.31
CA GLN A 321 -14.22 -23.14 46.18
C GLN A 321 -14.86 -24.51 45.94
N GLY A 322 -15.66 -24.64 44.88
CA GLY A 322 -16.34 -25.89 44.49
C GLY A 322 -17.87 -25.78 44.43
N SER A 323 -18.46 -24.66 44.84
CA SER A 323 -19.89 -24.37 44.63
C SER A 323 -20.21 -24.34 43.13
N GLU A 324 -21.36 -24.91 42.74
CA GLU A 324 -21.89 -24.82 41.36
C GLU A 324 -22.04 -23.36 40.94
N ALA A 325 -22.44 -22.47 41.87
CA ALA A 325 -22.53 -21.04 41.65
C ALA A 325 -21.17 -20.41 41.31
N ALA A 326 -20.09 -20.86 41.94
CA ALA A 326 -18.73 -20.40 41.63
C ALA A 326 -18.28 -20.84 40.22
N VAL A 327 -18.68 -22.03 39.77
CA VAL A 327 -18.40 -22.51 38.41
C VAL A 327 -19.17 -21.69 37.37
N GLU A 328 -20.45 -21.42 37.61
CA GLU A 328 -21.26 -20.56 36.74
C GLU A 328 -20.71 -19.14 36.64
N MET A 329 -20.32 -18.53 37.76
CA MET A 329 -19.77 -17.18 37.76
C MET A 329 -18.41 -17.09 37.06
N ARG A 330 -17.56 -18.11 37.16
CA ARG A 330 -16.32 -18.20 36.34
C ARG A 330 -16.63 -18.34 34.85
N GLY A 331 -17.66 -19.10 34.49
CA GLY A 331 -18.13 -19.22 33.10
C GLY A 331 -18.61 -17.88 32.54
N ARG A 332 -19.43 -17.14 33.31
CA ARG A 332 -19.88 -15.78 32.94
C ARG A 332 -18.71 -14.80 32.84
N LEU A 333 -17.74 -14.88 33.74
CA LEU A 333 -16.53 -14.06 33.72
C LEU A 333 -15.68 -14.34 32.47
N ALA A 334 -15.49 -15.60 32.09
CA ALA A 334 -14.78 -15.98 30.87
C ALA A 334 -15.51 -15.47 29.61
N ALA A 335 -16.85 -15.57 29.57
CA ALA A 335 -17.66 -15.03 28.48
C ALA A 335 -17.55 -13.50 28.39
N ALA A 336 -17.57 -12.79 29.52
CA ALA A 336 -17.40 -11.34 29.58
C ALA A 336 -15.99 -10.91 29.11
N HIS A 337 -14.93 -11.63 29.50
CA HIS A 337 -13.59 -11.40 28.96
C HIS A 337 -13.51 -11.58 27.45
N LYS A 338 -14.14 -12.63 26.92
CA LYS A 338 -14.20 -12.86 25.47
C LYS A 338 -14.93 -11.71 24.77
N ARG A 339 -16.09 -11.30 25.30
CA ARG A 339 -16.88 -10.19 24.76
C ARG A 339 -16.10 -8.87 24.78
N MET A 340 -15.33 -8.63 25.84
CA MET A 340 -14.46 -7.46 25.96
C MET A 340 -13.35 -7.47 24.90
N SER A 341 -12.76 -8.63 24.59
CA SER A 341 -11.76 -8.74 23.51
C SER A 341 -12.35 -8.51 22.12
N GLU A 342 -13.58 -8.97 21.86
CA GLU A 342 -14.31 -8.72 20.61
C GLU A 342 -14.62 -7.22 20.43
N LEU A 343 -15.11 -6.56 21.50
CA LEU A 343 -15.36 -5.12 21.50
C LEU A 343 -14.08 -4.32 21.32
N GLN A 344 -12.96 -4.72 21.91
CA GLN A 344 -11.69 -4.04 21.70
C GLN A 344 -11.28 -4.08 20.23
N ALA A 345 -11.42 -5.24 19.57
CA ALA A 345 -11.12 -5.36 18.14
C ALA A 345 -12.06 -4.52 17.26
N GLU A 346 -13.32 -4.34 17.67
CA GLU A 346 -14.26 -3.45 16.98
C GLU A 346 -13.90 -1.97 17.18
N LEU A 347 -13.56 -1.59 18.41
CA LEU A 347 -13.12 -0.25 18.78
C LEU A 347 -11.85 0.14 18.01
N ASP A 348 -10.88 -0.77 17.90
CA ASP A 348 -9.65 -0.57 17.14
C ASP A 348 -9.92 -0.34 15.64
N LYS A 349 -10.89 -1.08 15.05
CA LYS A 349 -11.29 -0.89 13.65
C LYS A 349 -11.91 0.49 13.42
N GLN A 350 -12.81 0.92 14.29
CA GLN A 350 -13.46 2.22 14.16
C GLN A 350 -12.45 3.36 14.38
N LEU A 351 -11.55 3.23 15.37
CA LEU A 351 -10.46 4.19 15.58
C LEU A 351 -9.51 4.24 14.40
N ALA A 352 -9.19 3.11 13.76
CA ALA A 352 -8.36 3.09 12.55
C ALA A 352 -9.00 3.87 11.39
N LEU A 353 -10.33 3.77 11.22
CA LEU A 353 -11.06 4.57 10.22
C LEU A 353 -10.97 6.06 10.51
N VAL A 354 -11.19 6.47 11.77
CA VAL A 354 -11.09 7.87 12.19
C VAL A 354 -9.65 8.39 12.02
N GLN A 355 -8.64 7.61 12.44
CA GLN A 355 -7.23 7.98 12.28
C GLN A 355 -6.81 8.10 10.81
N ALA A 356 -7.27 7.19 9.96
CA ALA A 356 -7.01 7.26 8.52
C ALA A 356 -7.62 8.53 7.91
N TRP A 357 -8.82 8.91 8.35
CA TRP A 357 -9.44 10.16 7.93
C TRP A 357 -8.67 11.39 8.43
N VAL A 358 -8.25 11.42 9.70
CA VAL A 358 -7.45 12.51 10.27
C VAL A 358 -6.13 12.66 9.50
N LYS A 359 -5.40 11.56 9.27
CA LYS A 359 -4.16 11.57 8.48
C LYS A 359 -4.36 12.14 7.08
N ARG A 360 -5.45 11.75 6.42
CA ARG A 360 -5.84 12.30 5.12
C ARG A 360 -6.13 13.80 5.16
N GLN A 361 -6.77 14.30 6.22
CA GLN A 361 -7.03 15.74 6.41
C GLN A 361 -5.75 16.53 6.70
N MET A 362 -4.80 15.92 7.40
CA MET A 362 -3.50 16.52 7.74
C MET A 362 -2.50 16.48 6.56
N GLY A 363 -2.85 15.86 5.43
CA GLY A 363 -1.96 15.69 4.29
C GLY A 363 -0.84 14.66 4.52
N GLU A 364 -0.97 13.83 5.56
CA GLU A 364 -0.07 12.72 5.85
C GLU A 364 -0.63 11.46 5.16
N THR A 365 -0.44 11.33 3.84
CA THR A 365 -0.83 10.12 3.09
C THR A 365 0.34 9.25 2.74
#